data_AF-A0A1A5YJY5-F1
#
_entry.id   AF-A0A1A5YJY5-F1
#
_cell.length_a   1.000
_cell.length_b   1.000
_cell.length_c   1.000
_cell.angle_alpha   90.00
_cell.angle_beta   90.00
_cell.angle_gamma   90.00
#
_symmetry.space_group_name_H-M   'P 1'
#
loop_
_entity.id
_entity.type
_entity.pdbx_description
1 polymer ?
#
loop_
_entity_poly.entity_id
_entity_poly.type
_entity_poly.pdbx_seq_one_letter_code
_entity_poly.pdbx_strand_id
1 'polypeptide(L)' 'MKFVHNQCLERGYGSSRLDVYSGNELAFHFYKKLGYEIRGEVTFPRRPLPFYCMEKELNVNLNEGSNKKV' A
#
# COMPACT_ATOMS: atom_id res chain seq x y z
N MET A 1 -0.20 0.23 10.54
CA MET A 1 0.39 -0.23 9.25
C MET A 1 1.90 -0.52 9.27
N LYS A 2 2.65 -0.23 10.35
CA LYS A 2 4.10 -0.53 10.41
C LYS A 2 4.43 -2.03 10.30
N PHE A 3 3.65 -2.89 10.94
CA PHE A 3 3.85 -4.35 10.88
C PHE A 3 3.82 -4.89 9.45
N VAL A 4 2.76 -4.59 8.68
CA VAL A 4 2.63 -5.04 7.28
C VAL A 4 3.76 -4.49 6.43
N HIS A 5 4.13 -3.22 6.61
CA HIS A 5 5.25 -2.62 5.87
C HIS A 5 6.56 -3.38 6.10
N ASN A 6 6.91 -3.67 7.36
CA ASN A 6 8.11 -4.45 7.69
C ASN A 6 8.06 -5.85 7.10
N GLN A 7 6.92 -6.55 7.22
CA GLN A 7 6.74 -7.87 6.61
C GLN A 7 6.93 -7.83 5.08
N CYS A 8 6.48 -6.77 4.42
CA CYS A 8 6.65 -6.63 2.97
C CYS A 8 8.10 -6.38 2.59
N LEU A 9 8.82 -5.56 3.37
CA LEU A 9 10.26 -5.32 3.16
C LEU A 9 11.09 -6.60 3.42
N GLU A 10 10.84 -7.29 4.52
CA GLU A 10 11.52 -8.55 4.89
C GLU A 10 11.33 -9.65 3.83
N ARG A 11 10.17 -9.66 3.15
CA ARG A 11 9.85 -10.61 2.08
C ARG A 11 10.23 -10.13 0.68
N GLY A 12 10.77 -8.92 0.54
CA GLY A 12 11.21 -8.35 -0.73
C GLY A 12 10.06 -8.02 -1.70
N TYR A 13 8.88 -7.64 -1.22
CA TYR A 13 7.80 -7.16 -2.08
C TYR A 13 8.06 -5.72 -2.57
N GLY A 14 7.78 -5.46 -3.85
CA GLY A 14 7.97 -4.14 -4.47
C GLY A 14 6.84 -3.13 -4.23
N SER A 15 5.66 -3.58 -3.80
CA SER A 15 4.54 -2.70 -3.44
C SER A 15 3.58 -3.37 -2.45
N SER A 16 2.73 -2.55 -1.84
CA SER A 16 1.57 -2.99 -1.06
C SER A 16 0.30 -2.36 -1.62
N ARG A 17 -0.76 -3.16 -1.81
CA ARG A 17 -2.04 -2.74 -2.41
C ARG A 17 -3.22 -2.99 -1.47
N LEU A 18 -4.24 -2.15 -1.58
CA LEU A 18 -5.50 -2.27 -0.86
C LEU A 18 -6.62 -1.53 -1.59
N ASP A 19 -7.87 -1.90 -1.33
CA ASP A 19 -9.05 -1.21 -1.85
C ASP A 19 -9.77 -0.46 -0.73
N VAL A 20 -10.09 0.81 -0.96
CA VAL A 20 -10.80 1.66 0.00
C VAL A 20 -12.13 2.11 -0.57
N TYR A 21 -13.21 1.86 0.17
CA TYR A 21 -14.51 2.40 -0.20
C TYR A 21 -14.47 3.93 -0.28
N SER A 22 -14.80 4.52 -1.43
CA SER A 22 -14.64 5.96 -1.65
C SER A 22 -15.55 6.81 -0.76
N GLY A 23 -16.67 6.25 -0.29
CA GLY A 23 -17.53 6.89 0.71
C GLY A 23 -16.96 6.92 2.13
N ASN A 24 -15.82 6.27 2.40
CA ASN A 24 -15.12 6.36 3.68
C ASN A 24 -13.94 7.33 3.57
N GLU A 25 -14.24 8.62 3.62
CA GLU A 25 -13.27 9.70 3.46
C GLU A 25 -12.15 9.62 4.51
N LEU A 26 -12.46 9.22 5.75
CA LEU A 26 -11.48 9.07 6.82
C LEU A 26 -10.42 8.01 6.45
N ALA A 27 -10.86 6.85 5.98
CA ALA A 27 -9.96 5.78 5.54
C ALA A 27 -9.15 6.23 4.32
N PHE A 28 -9.79 6.84 3.32
CA PHE A 28 -9.12 7.35 2.13
C PHE A 28 -7.98 8.33 2.49
N HIS A 29 -8.28 9.34 3.32
CA HIS A 29 -7.28 10.31 3.75
C HIS A 29 -6.18 9.70 4.61
N PHE A 30 -6.50 8.70 5.43
CA PHE A 30 -5.50 7.95 6.19
C PHE A 30 -4.48 7.27 5.26
N TYR A 31 -4.93 6.54 4.24
CA TYR A 31 -4.00 5.88 3.31
C TYR A 31 -3.25 6.85 2.41
N LYS A 32 -3.91 7.94 1.98
CA LYS A 32 -3.25 9.03 1.24
C LYS A 32 -2.10 9.63 2.06
N LYS A 33 -2.29 9.88 3.36
CA LYS A 33 -1.22 10.36 4.27
C LYS A 33 -0.10 9.34 4.46
N LEU A 34 -0.38 8.04 4.30
CA LEU A 34 0.63 6.98 4.35
C LEU A 34 1.42 6.84 3.04
N GLY A 35 1.12 7.63 2.02
CA GLY A 35 1.79 7.61 0.72
C GLY A 35 1.23 6.57 -0.25
N TYR A 36 -0.03 6.16 -0.08
CA TYR A 36 -0.73 5.36 -1.09
C TYR A 36 -1.31 6.27 -2.17
N GLU A 37 -1.18 5.83 -3.42
CA GLU A 37 -1.72 6.48 -4.60
C GLU A 37 -2.87 5.67 -5.19
N ILE A 38 -3.85 6.35 -5.80
CA ILE A 38 -4.93 5.67 -6.53
C ILE A 38 -4.35 5.14 -7.84
N ARG A 39 -4.54 3.84 -8.10
CA ARG A 39 -4.16 3.17 -9.35
C ARG A 39 -5.36 2.76 -10.19
N GLY A 40 -6.57 2.87 -9.65
CA GLY A 40 -7.81 2.55 -10.34
C GLY A 40 -9.00 2.57 -9.39
N GLU A 41 -10.14 2.14 -9.91
CA GLU A 41 -11.38 2.01 -9.16
C GLU A 41 -12.12 0.72 -9.54
N VAL A 42 -12.91 0.20 -8.59
CA VAL A 42 -13.78 -0.95 -8.80
C VAL A 42 -15.17 -0.68 -8.26
N THR A 43 -16.19 -0.95 -9.07
CA THR A 43 -17.60 -0.78 -8.70
C THR A 43 -18.25 -2.13 -8.45
N PHE A 44 -18.95 -2.26 -7.33
CA PHE A 44 -19.70 -3.46 -6.99
C PHE A 44 -21.20 -3.18 -7.09
N PRO A 45 -22.02 -4.09 -7.67
CA PRO A 45 -23.47 -3.85 -7.88
C PRO A 45 -24.28 -3.48 -6.63
N ARG A 46 -23.78 -3.80 -5.42
CA ARG A 46 -24.46 -3.55 -4.15
C ARG A 46 -23.86 -2.39 -3.35
N ARG A 47 -23.00 -1.57 -3.97
CA ARG A 47 -22.31 -0.45 -3.32
C ARG A 47 -22.61 0.83 -4.10
N PRO A 48 -23.09 1.90 -3.44
CA PRO A 48 -23.51 3.10 -4.15
C PRO A 48 -22.34 3.92 -4.67
N LEU A 49 -21.14 3.75 -4.10
CA LEU A 49 -19.90 4.38 -4.55
C LEU A 49 -18.83 3.34 -4.86
N PRO A 50 -17.82 3.66 -5.69
CA PRO A 50 -16.74 2.73 -6.02
C PRO A 50 -15.79 2.50 -4.84
N PHE A 51 -14.87 1.56 -5.00
CA PHE A 51 -13.67 1.46 -4.18
C PHE A 51 -12.48 1.98 -4.97
N TYR A 52 -11.64 2.80 -4.33
CA TYR A 52 -10.35 3.19 -4.87
C TYR A 52 -9.34 2.06 -4.65
N CYS A 53 -8.79 1.54 -5.74
CA CYS A 53 -7.66 0.62 -5.72
C CYS A 53 -6.39 1.42 -5.49
N MET A 54 -5.81 1.30 -4.30
CA MET A 54 -4.66 2.08 -3.89
C MET A 54 -3.39 1.23 -3.81
N GLU A 55 -2.25 1.82 -4.19
CA GLU A 55 -0.94 1.19 -4.15
C GLU A 55 0.08 2.11 -3.48
N LYS A 56 0.97 1.52 -2.70
CA LYS A 56 2.19 2.15 -2.22
C LYS A 56 3.38 1.34 -2.66
N GLU A 57 4.27 1.96 -3.43
CA GLU A 57 5.56 1.37 -3.78
C GLU A 57 6.46 1.26 -2.54
N LEU A 58 7.15 0.13 -2.45
CA LEU A 58 8.09 -0.18 -1.39
C LEU A 58 9.48 -0.15 -2.04
N ASN A 59 10.13 1.00 -1.99
CA ASN A 59 11.49 1.15 -2.50
C ASN A 59 12.43 0.25 -1.69
N VAL A 60 12.70 -0.94 -2.21
CA VAL A 60 13.78 -1.78 -1.71
C VAL A 60 15.04 -1.19 -2.31
N ASN A 61 15.72 -0.30 -1.57
CA ASN A 61 17.10 0.02 -1.90
C ASN A 61 17.91 -1.27 -1.70
N LEU A 62 18.14 -2.04 -2.76
CA LEU A 62 18.96 -3.25 -2.76
C LEU A 62 20.47 -2.95 -2.55
N ASN A 63 20.81 -1.80 -1.98
CA ASN A 63 22.18 -1.35 -1.76
C ASN A 63 22.58 -1.43 -0.28
N GLU A 64 22.45 -2.60 0.35
CA GLU A 64 23.25 -2.95 1.54
C GLU A 64 23.62 -4.45 1.51
N GLY A 65 24.17 -4.88 0.38
CA GLY A 65 25.00 -6.09 0.33
C GLY A 65 26.45 -5.73 0.65
N SER A 66 26.82 -5.65 1.94
CA SER A 66 28.15 -6.03 2.48
C SER A 66 28.38 -5.41 3.85
N ASN A 67 28.17 -6.17 4.92
CA ASN A 67 29.23 -6.57 5.86
C ASN A 67 28.63 -7.07 7.18
N LYS A 68 28.45 -8.40 7.29
CA LYS A 68 28.69 -9.11 8.55
C LYS A 68 29.51 -10.35 8.22
N LYS A 69 30.80 -10.12 7.99
CA LYS A 69 31.84 -11.14 8.02
C LYS A 69 32.50 -11.10 9.41
N VAL A 70 32.63 -12.30 9.98
CA VAL A 70 33.40 -12.72 11.17
C VAL A 70 32.81 -12.37 12.52
#